data_AF-A0A6M5YS84-F1
#
_entry.id   AF-A0A6M5YS84-F1
#
_cell.length_a   1.000
_cell.length_b   1.000
_cell.length_c   1.000
_cell.angle_alpha   90.00
_cell.angle_beta   90.00
_cell.angle_gamma   90.00
#
_symmetry.space_group_name_H-M   'P 1'
#
loop_
_entity.id
_entity.type
_entity.pdbx_description
1 polymer ?
#
loop_
_entity_poly.entity_id
_entity_poly.type
_entity_poly.pdbx_seq_one_letter_code
_entity_poly.pdbx_strand_id
1 'polypeptide(L)'
;MKYEVRCECGKTHTVGAADAGSSLRCCCSRTVDVPALHMLRTSVGEYGVSPVVQLQAMLQRGELPGERACACCGRNTDHLIPVSVVCERVINAGPSGGANTDLAGCLFFGIAWLIMRSSQKPVQHGTDVSFVLPVRVCGACDHTLAAPKELRAALGATPAYAAVFDQYPNALVRRVS
;
A
#
# COMPACT_ATOMS: atom_id res chain seq x y z
N MET A 1 16.18 21.84 3.14
CA MET A 1 14.78 22.26 3.33
C MET A 1 14.57 22.74 4.76
N LYS A 2 13.55 23.56 4.98
CA LYS A 2 13.27 24.22 6.26
C LYS A 2 11.80 24.04 6.61
N TYR A 3 11.51 23.78 7.89
CA TYR A 3 10.17 23.57 8.44
C TYR A 3 9.92 24.58 9.56
N GLU A 4 8.66 24.83 9.90
CA GLU A 4 8.27 25.77 10.96
C GLU A 4 7.69 25.04 12.17
N VAL A 5 8.17 25.38 13.38
CA VAL A 5 7.67 24.88 14.65
C VAL A 5 7.30 26.06 15.55
N ARG A 6 6.10 26.05 16.13
CA ARG A 6 5.64 27.12 17.02
C ARG A 6 5.92 26.80 18.48
N CYS A 7 6.52 27.75 19.19
CA CYS A 7 6.63 27.75 20.64
C CYS A 7 5.30 28.19 21.28
N GLU A 8 5.04 27.77 22.51
CA GLU A 8 3.89 28.21 23.31
C GLU A 8 3.83 29.73 23.55
N CYS A 9 4.98 30.42 23.46
CA CYS A 9 5.01 31.88 23.55
C CYS A 9 4.55 32.57 22.25
N GLY A 10 4.11 31.81 21.24
CA GLY A 10 3.65 32.32 19.94
C GLY A 10 4.73 32.58 18.90
N LYS A 11 6.02 32.34 19.23
CA LYS A 11 7.12 32.51 18.27
C LYS A 11 7.29 31.29 17.38
N THR A 12 7.57 31.51 16.10
CA THR A 12 7.87 30.45 15.13
C THR A 12 9.37 30.28 14.99
N HIS A 13 9.83 29.03 15.02
CA HIS A 13 11.22 28.63 14.80
C HIS A 13 11.34 27.90 13.48
N THR A 14 12.38 28.21 12.73
CA THR A 14 12.70 27.52 11.48
C THR A 14 13.72 26.41 11.76
N VAL A 15 13.37 25.17 11.42
CA VAL A 15 14.18 23.97 11.69
C VAL A 15 14.54 23.24 10.40
N GLY A 16 15.68 22.56 10.39
CA GLY A 16 16.09 21.67 9.30
C GLY A 16 15.65 20.22 9.54
N ALA A 17 15.85 19.37 8.53
CA ALA A 17 15.60 17.92 8.67
C ALA A 17 16.52 17.25 9.72
N ALA A 18 17.73 17.80 9.93
CA ALA A 18 18.68 17.31 10.92
C ALA A 18 18.23 17.59 12.37
N ASP A 19 17.36 18.58 12.57
CA ASP A 19 16.84 18.95 13.89
C ASP A 19 15.61 18.11 14.28
N ALA A 20 15.13 17.24 13.38
CA ALA A 20 13.93 16.44 13.62
C ALA A 20 14.11 15.49 14.81
N GLY A 21 13.16 15.52 15.75
CA GLY A 21 13.25 14.75 17.01
C GLY A 21 14.24 15.32 18.03
N SER A 22 14.83 16.49 17.78
CA SER A 22 15.67 17.21 18.74
C SER A 22 14.85 18.23 19.56
N SER A 23 15.51 18.99 20.43
CA SER A 23 14.89 20.08 21.18
C SER A 23 15.69 21.38 21.04
N LEU A 24 14.98 22.51 21.00
CA LEU A 24 15.53 23.84 20.76
C LEU A 24 15.23 24.74 21.96
N ARG A 25 16.13 25.67 22.29
CA ARG A 25 15.82 26.72 23.28
C ARG A 25 15.17 27.92 22.60
N CYS A 26 13.95 28.27 23.03
CA CYS A 26 13.30 29.52 22.63
C CYS A 26 13.81 30.68 23.49
N CYS A 27 13.77 31.91 22.95
CA CYS A 27 14.10 33.14 23.69
C CYS A 27 13.16 33.42 24.87
N CYS A 28 12.00 32.76 24.96
CA CYS A 28 11.15 32.80 26.15
C CYS A 28 11.68 31.90 27.29
N SER A 29 12.89 31.35 27.14
CA SER A 29 13.58 30.40 28.04
C SER A 29 13.00 28.99 28.10
N ARG A 30 11.90 28.71 27.37
CA ARG A 30 11.33 27.36 27.26
C ARG A 30 12.03 26.51 26.20
N THR A 31 12.09 25.21 26.45
CA THR A 31 12.52 24.22 25.47
C THR A 31 11.34 23.87 24.55
N VAL A 32 11.57 23.85 23.25
CA VAL A 32 10.61 23.48 22.21
C VAL A 32 11.06 22.14 21.63
N ASP A 33 10.23 21.12 21.76
CA ASP A 33 10.50 19.83 21.14
C ASP A 33 10.18 19.90 19.65
N VAL A 34 11.14 19.50 18.83
CA VAL A 34 10.99 19.41 17.38
C VAL A 34 10.35 18.07 17.05
N PRO A 35 9.20 18.04 16.37
CA PRO A 35 8.58 16.79 15.94
C PRO A 35 9.51 15.94 15.08
N ALA A 36 9.23 14.64 15.02
CA ALA A 36 9.93 13.73 14.12
C ALA A 36 9.78 14.15 12.64
N LEU A 37 10.75 13.74 11.81
CA LEU A 37 10.87 14.24 10.43
C LEU A 37 9.62 13.98 9.59
N HIS A 38 8.92 12.86 9.84
CA HIS A 38 7.68 12.54 9.15
C HIS A 38 6.57 13.55 9.43
N MET A 39 6.41 14.01 10.68
CA MET A 39 5.41 15.03 11.03
C MET A 39 5.76 16.41 10.46
N LEU A 40 7.05 16.77 10.45
CA LEU A 40 7.51 18.03 9.84
C LEU A 40 7.23 18.06 8.34
N ARG A 41 7.47 16.95 7.64
CA ARG A 41 7.13 16.80 6.23
C ARG A 41 5.61 16.84 6.00
N THR A 42 4.81 16.23 6.87
CA THR A 42 3.34 16.37 6.81
C THR A 42 2.88 17.81 7.00
N SER A 43 3.48 18.57 7.92
CA SER A 43 3.03 19.93 8.25
C SER A 43 3.28 20.95 7.13
N VAL A 44 4.25 20.71 6.26
CA VAL A 44 4.50 21.50 5.05
C VAL A 44 3.84 20.90 3.80
N GLY A 45 3.00 19.87 3.96
CA GLY A 45 2.31 19.19 2.86
C GLY A 45 3.23 18.32 1.99
N GLU A 46 4.45 18.05 2.43
CA GLU A 46 5.44 17.22 1.72
C GLU A 46 5.13 15.73 1.85
N TYR A 47 4.47 15.32 2.94
CA TYR A 47 3.68 14.08 2.96
C TYR A 47 2.20 14.43 2.82
N GLY A 48 1.71 14.46 1.58
CA GLY A 48 0.29 14.20 1.35
C GLY A 48 -0.09 12.89 2.01
N VAL A 49 -1.32 12.78 2.52
CA VAL A 49 -1.88 11.51 2.98
C VAL A 49 -1.57 10.45 1.91
N SER A 50 -0.99 9.32 2.33
CA SER A 50 -0.66 8.23 1.40
C SER A 50 -1.86 7.99 0.46
N PRO A 51 -1.67 7.97 -0.88
CA PRO A 51 -2.76 7.78 -1.83
C PRO A 51 -3.64 6.58 -1.48
N VAL A 52 -3.03 5.53 -0.93
CA VAL A 52 -3.72 4.35 -0.38
C VAL A 52 -4.67 4.70 0.75
N VAL A 53 -4.20 5.45 1.75
CA VAL A 53 -5.01 5.82 2.93
C VAL A 53 -6.16 6.73 2.51
N GLN A 54 -5.90 7.67 1.60
CA GLN A 54 -6.93 8.55 1.05
C GLN A 54 -7.99 7.75 0.28
N LEU A 55 -7.55 6.84 -0.59
CA LEU A 55 -8.44 5.99 -1.38
C LEU A 55 -9.27 5.06 -0.49
N GLN A 56 -8.66 4.44 0.52
CA GLN A 56 -9.36 3.58 1.48
C GLN A 56 -10.41 4.36 2.26
N ALA A 57 -10.10 5.57 2.71
CA ALA A 57 -11.06 6.44 3.39
C ALA A 57 -12.23 6.82 2.47
N MET A 58 -11.98 7.09 1.18
CA MET A 58 -13.05 7.35 0.19
C MET A 58 -13.97 6.12 0.04
N LEU A 59 -13.39 4.93 -0.16
CA LEU A 59 -14.16 3.70 -0.34
C LEU A 59 -14.97 3.35 0.91
N GLN A 60 -14.43 3.58 2.11
CA GLN A 60 -15.15 3.39 3.38
C GLN A 60 -16.35 4.33 3.53
N ARG A 61 -16.30 5.53 2.93
CA ARG A 61 -17.44 6.46 2.87
C ARG A 61 -18.44 6.12 1.75
N GLY A 62 -18.18 5.09 0.95
CA GLY A 62 -18.98 4.77 -0.23
C GLY A 62 -18.76 5.74 -1.40
N GLU A 63 -17.72 6.57 -1.33
CA GLU A 63 -17.34 7.48 -2.41
C GLU A 63 -16.50 6.71 -3.43
N LEU A 64 -16.91 6.81 -4.70
CA LEU A 64 -16.19 6.20 -5.82
C LEU A 64 -15.34 7.26 -6.52
N PRO A 65 -14.03 7.04 -6.72
CA PRO A 65 -13.20 8.01 -7.39
C PRO A 65 -13.56 8.12 -8.88
N GLY A 66 -13.46 9.33 -9.42
CA GLY A 66 -13.74 9.63 -10.82
C GLY A 66 -15.20 9.93 -11.14
N GLU A 67 -15.44 10.34 -12.38
CA GLU A 67 -16.76 10.72 -12.91
C GLU A 67 -17.64 9.49 -13.20
N ARG A 68 -18.93 9.70 -13.51
CA ARG A 68 -19.87 8.64 -13.93
C ARG A 68 -19.66 8.20 -15.39
N ALA A 69 -18.41 8.11 -15.82
CA ALA A 69 -18.01 7.75 -17.17
C ALA A 69 -17.21 6.44 -17.17
N CYS A 70 -17.34 5.70 -18.26
CA CYS A 70 -16.57 4.48 -18.49
C CYS A 70 -15.08 4.82 -18.62
N ALA A 71 -14.24 4.19 -17.82
CA ALA A 71 -12.80 4.41 -17.80
C ALA A 71 -12.09 4.08 -19.14
N CYS A 72 -12.74 3.31 -20.03
CA CYS A 72 -12.18 2.93 -21.33
C CYS A 72 -12.65 3.83 -22.48
N CYS A 73 -13.95 4.15 -22.55
CA CYS A 73 -14.54 4.85 -23.70
C CYS A 73 -15.20 6.18 -23.35
N GLY A 74 -15.19 6.60 -22.08
CA GLY A 74 -15.76 7.87 -21.62
C GLY A 74 -17.29 7.96 -21.60
N ARG A 75 -18.01 6.96 -22.13
CA ARG A 75 -19.49 6.95 -22.12
C ARG A 75 -20.04 6.88 -20.70
N ASN A 76 -21.09 7.62 -20.41
CA ASN A 76 -21.75 7.57 -19.11
C ASN A 76 -22.21 6.14 -18.79
N THR A 77 -21.88 5.66 -17.59
CA THR A 77 -22.23 4.31 -17.15
C THR A 77 -22.25 4.21 -15.63
N ASP A 78 -23.21 3.45 -15.12
CA ASP A 78 -23.30 3.05 -13.71
C ASP A 78 -22.80 1.61 -13.49
N HIS A 79 -22.33 0.94 -14.55
CA HIS A 79 -21.83 -0.43 -14.45
C HIS A 79 -20.43 -0.43 -13.82
N LEU A 80 -20.31 -1.14 -12.69
CA LEU A 80 -19.11 -1.24 -11.88
C LEU A 80 -18.58 -2.67 -11.91
N ILE A 81 -17.30 -2.84 -12.19
CA ILE A 81 -16.62 -4.13 -12.09
C ILE A 81 -15.63 -4.10 -10.91
N PRO A 82 -15.63 -5.12 -10.03
CA PRO A 82 -14.66 -5.22 -8.95
C PRO A 82 -13.31 -5.74 -9.48
N VAL A 83 -12.23 -5.00 -9.22
CA VAL A 83 -10.88 -5.37 -9.62
C VAL A 83 -9.98 -5.47 -8.40
N SER A 84 -9.36 -6.63 -8.21
CA SER A 84 -8.37 -6.85 -7.15
C SER A 84 -6.99 -6.33 -7.57
N VAL A 85 -6.37 -5.53 -6.70
CA VAL A 85 -5.00 -5.02 -6.86
C VAL A 85 -4.17 -5.52 -5.68
N VAL A 86 -3.09 -6.25 -5.98
CA VAL A 86 -2.14 -6.78 -4.99
C VAL A 86 -0.83 -6.01 -5.14
N CYS A 87 -0.51 -5.18 -4.14
CA CYS A 87 0.59 -4.21 -4.21
C CYS A 87 1.93 -4.81 -3.76
N GLU A 88 1.92 -5.52 -2.65
CA GLU A 88 3.08 -6.24 -2.12
C GLU A 88 2.64 -7.67 -1.83
N ARG A 89 3.39 -8.63 -2.38
CA ARG A 89 3.27 -10.04 -2.02
C ARG A 89 4.53 -10.38 -1.24
N VAL A 90 4.39 -10.76 0.02
CA VAL A 90 5.50 -11.38 0.74
C VAL A 90 5.86 -12.66 -0.02
N ILE A 91 7.02 -12.68 -0.67
CA ILE A 91 7.53 -13.90 -1.30
C ILE A 91 7.92 -14.81 -0.13
N ASN A 92 7.00 -15.68 0.28
CA ASN A 92 7.33 -16.79 1.14
C ASN A 92 8.24 -17.72 0.31
N ALA A 93 9.55 -17.53 0.41
CA ALA A 93 10.52 -18.53 0.00
C ALA A 93 10.33 -19.74 0.93
N GLY A 94 9.35 -20.59 0.60
CA GLY A 94 9.25 -21.90 1.23
C GLY A 94 10.57 -22.64 1.01
N PRO A 95 11.05 -23.43 1.98
CA PRO A 95 12.27 -24.20 1.81
C PRO A 95 12.11 -25.09 0.59
N SER A 96 12.88 -24.80 -0.47
CA SER A 96 13.02 -25.64 -1.64
C SER A 96 13.50 -27.01 -1.18
N GLY A 97 12.56 -27.96 -1.12
CA GLY A 97 12.82 -29.33 -0.72
C GLY A 97 13.70 -30.02 -1.75
N GLY A 98 15.01 -29.94 -1.55
CA GLY A 98 15.97 -30.86 -2.14
C GLY A 98 15.78 -32.23 -1.50
N ALA A 99 14.88 -33.03 -2.07
CA ALA A 99 14.71 -34.43 -1.71
C ALA A 99 15.82 -35.24 -2.40
N ASN A 100 16.92 -35.46 -1.68
CA ASN A 100 17.85 -36.57 -1.90
C ASN A 100 18.35 -36.99 -0.53
N THR A 101 17.61 -37.88 0.14
CA THR A 101 18.07 -38.58 1.34
C THR A 101 17.77 -40.06 1.18
N ASP A 102 18.85 -40.82 1.29
CA ASP A 102 18.99 -42.26 1.13
C ASP A 102 17.91 -43.12 1.80
N LEU A 103 17.52 -44.14 1.05
CA LEU A 103 16.44 -45.11 1.27
C LEU A 103 16.73 -46.17 2.36
N ALA A 104 17.61 -45.91 3.34
CA ALA A 104 18.11 -46.96 4.24
C ALA A 104 17.76 -46.79 5.75
N GLY A 105 17.11 -45.70 6.16
CA GLY A 105 16.80 -45.42 7.59
C GLY A 105 15.32 -45.35 7.98
N CYS A 106 14.39 -45.65 7.07
CA CYS A 106 13.01 -45.12 7.08
C CYS A 106 11.99 -45.69 8.08
N LEU A 107 12.32 -46.64 8.96
CA LEU A 107 11.28 -47.23 9.84
C LEU A 107 11.24 -46.71 11.27
N PHE A 108 12.33 -46.17 11.82
CA PHE A 108 12.34 -45.70 13.22
C PHE A 108 12.34 -44.17 13.40
N PHE A 109 12.78 -43.40 12.41
CA PHE A 109 12.79 -41.92 12.49
C PHE A 109 11.57 -41.22 11.86
N GLY A 110 10.70 -41.96 11.16
CA GLY A 110 9.58 -41.39 10.41
C GLY A 110 8.54 -40.66 11.27
N ILE A 111 8.26 -41.16 12.47
CA ILE A 111 7.21 -40.61 13.34
C ILE A 111 7.69 -39.33 14.06
N ALA A 112 8.95 -39.30 14.53
CA ALA A 112 9.52 -38.12 15.20
C ALA A 112 9.75 -36.95 14.22
N TRP A 113 10.16 -37.23 12.98
CA TRP A 113 10.38 -36.21 11.96
C TRP A 113 9.07 -35.59 11.43
N LEU A 114 7.98 -36.36 11.37
CA LEU A 114 6.65 -35.87 11.02
C LEU A 114 6.11 -34.83 12.04
N ILE A 115 6.47 -34.96 13.32
CA ILE A 115 6.06 -34.03 14.38
C ILE A 115 6.91 -32.75 14.35
N MET A 116 8.20 -32.85 13.99
CA MET A 116 9.13 -31.71 14.04
C MET A 116 9.05 -30.80 12.80
N ARG A 117 8.50 -31.30 11.67
CA ARG A 117 8.33 -30.52 10.43
C ARG A 117 7.03 -29.68 10.38
N SER A 118 6.10 -29.87 11.30
CA SER A 118 4.82 -29.14 11.31
C SER A 118 4.86 -27.77 12.02
N SER A 119 6.00 -27.38 12.61
CA SER A 119 6.12 -26.15 13.41
C SER A 119 6.95 -25.02 12.78
N GLN A 120 7.33 -25.11 11.51
CA GLN A 120 7.77 -23.91 10.77
C GLN A 120 6.54 -23.18 10.23
N LYS A 121 5.82 -22.49 11.12
CA LYS A 121 4.90 -21.43 10.67
C LYS A 121 5.79 -20.40 9.96
N PRO A 122 5.58 -20.13 8.65
CA PRO A 122 6.31 -19.05 8.00
C PRO A 122 6.02 -17.78 8.80
N VAL A 123 7.07 -17.18 9.35
CA VAL A 123 6.95 -15.91 10.06
C VAL A 123 6.62 -14.88 9.00
N GLN A 124 5.33 -14.55 8.86
CA GLN A 124 4.84 -13.48 8.00
C GLN A 124 5.33 -12.15 8.57
N HIS A 125 6.47 -11.68 8.09
CA HIS A 125 6.91 -10.29 8.26
C HIS A 125 6.45 -9.49 7.03
N GLY A 126 5.19 -9.07 7.03
CA GLY A 126 4.62 -8.17 6.02
C GLY A 126 3.11 -8.31 5.94
N THR A 127 2.38 -7.21 6.07
CA THR A 127 0.94 -7.18 5.79
C THR A 127 0.79 -7.21 4.28
N ASP A 128 0.26 -8.29 3.70
CA ASP A 128 -0.07 -8.31 2.27
C ASP A 128 -1.07 -7.17 1.99
N VAL A 129 -0.63 -6.19 1.19
CA VAL A 129 -1.44 -5.02 0.86
C VAL A 129 -2.24 -5.33 -0.40
N SER A 130 -3.52 -5.66 -0.23
CA SER A 130 -4.45 -5.91 -1.34
C SER A 130 -5.72 -5.08 -1.22
N PHE A 131 -6.21 -4.56 -2.34
CA PHE A 131 -7.43 -3.77 -2.43
C PHE A 131 -8.40 -4.38 -3.44
N VAL A 132 -9.69 -4.18 -3.23
CA VAL A 132 -10.72 -4.40 -4.25
C VAL A 132 -11.23 -3.02 -4.67
N LEU A 133 -10.90 -2.65 -5.91
CA LEU A 133 -11.19 -1.33 -6.47
C LEU A 133 -12.34 -1.45 -7.48
N PRO A 134 -13.44 -0.70 -7.30
CA PRO A 134 -14.54 -0.67 -8.25
C PRO A 134 -14.20 0.21 -9.46
N VAL A 135 -14.32 -0.33 -10.68
CA VAL A 135 -14.04 0.42 -11.92
C VAL A 135 -15.32 0.59 -12.72
N ARG A 136 -15.60 1.83 -13.17
CA ARG A 136 -16.72 2.09 -14.08
C ARG A 136 -16.37 1.67 -15.49
N VAL A 137 -17.06 0.67 -16.00
CA VAL A 137 -16.84 0.14 -17.35
C VAL A 137 -18.20 -0.15 -17.95
N CYS A 138 -18.48 0.31 -19.17
CA CYS A 138 -19.77 0.00 -19.80
C CYS A 138 -19.81 -1.47 -20.23
N GLY A 139 -21.01 -2.04 -20.40
CA GLY A 139 -21.15 -3.45 -20.81
C GLY A 139 -20.43 -3.81 -22.11
N ALA A 140 -20.22 -2.84 -23.02
CA ALA A 140 -19.45 -2.99 -24.26
C ALA A 140 -17.92 -3.08 -24.03
N CYS A 141 -17.40 -2.43 -23.00
CA CYS A 141 -15.97 -2.48 -22.69
C CYS A 141 -15.63 -3.59 -21.71
N ASP A 142 -16.62 -4.12 -20.98
CA ASP A 142 -16.38 -5.17 -19.98
C ASP A 142 -15.78 -6.44 -20.59
N HIS A 143 -16.31 -6.89 -21.73
CA HIS A 143 -15.79 -8.07 -22.43
C HIS A 143 -14.42 -7.84 -23.06
N THR A 144 -14.04 -6.58 -23.30
CA THR A 144 -12.69 -6.26 -23.80
C THR A 144 -11.65 -6.22 -22.70
N LEU A 145 -12.03 -6.08 -21.43
CA LEU A 145 -11.10 -5.99 -20.28
C LEU A 145 -10.75 -7.36 -19.69
N ALA A 146 -10.23 -8.25 -20.53
CA ALA A 146 -9.79 -9.58 -20.07
C ALA A 146 -8.33 -9.57 -19.61
N ALA A 147 -7.47 -8.78 -20.25
CA ALA A 147 -6.05 -8.80 -19.96
C ALA A 147 -5.71 -7.92 -18.73
N PRO A 148 -4.80 -8.36 -17.84
CA PRO A 148 -4.34 -7.56 -16.70
C PRO A 148 -3.80 -6.17 -17.07
N LYS A 149 -3.17 -6.05 -18.25
CA LYS A 149 -2.62 -4.79 -18.76
C LYS A 149 -3.73 -3.78 -19.07
N GLU A 150 -4.84 -4.23 -19.64
CA GLU A 150 -5.99 -3.40 -19.99
C GLU A 150 -6.73 -2.97 -18.72
N LEU A 151 -6.90 -3.87 -17.75
CA LEU A 151 -7.46 -3.55 -16.44
C LEU A 151 -6.62 -2.50 -15.71
N ARG A 152 -5.28 -2.63 -15.74
CA ARG A 152 -4.38 -1.63 -15.16
C ARG A 152 -4.50 -0.28 -15.86
N ALA A 153 -4.59 -0.27 -17.20
CA ALA A 153 -4.78 0.95 -17.97
C ALA A 153 -6.12 1.63 -17.65
N ALA A 154 -7.20 0.86 -17.56
CA ALA A 154 -8.53 1.36 -17.19
C ALA A 154 -8.54 1.95 -15.76
N LEU A 155 -7.93 1.26 -14.79
CA LEU A 155 -7.74 1.81 -13.44
C LEU A 155 -6.91 3.10 -13.48
N GLY A 156 -5.80 3.10 -14.21
CA GLY A 156 -4.90 4.26 -14.34
C GLY A 156 -5.52 5.50 -14.99
N ALA A 157 -6.65 5.36 -15.70
CA ALA A 157 -7.40 6.50 -16.21
C ALA A 157 -8.01 7.37 -15.10
N THR A 158 -8.22 6.81 -13.91
CA THR A 158 -8.73 7.55 -12.75
C THR A 158 -7.56 8.05 -11.88
N PRO A 159 -7.42 9.37 -11.63
CA PRO A 159 -6.26 9.93 -10.93
C PRO A 159 -5.99 9.31 -9.55
N ALA A 160 -7.04 9.01 -8.79
CA ALA A 160 -6.90 8.40 -7.46
C ALA A 160 -6.28 6.99 -7.50
N TYR A 161 -6.54 6.23 -8.56
CA TYR A 161 -5.95 4.90 -8.74
C TYR A 161 -4.54 4.98 -9.34
N ALA A 162 -4.30 5.94 -10.26
CA ALA A 162 -2.98 6.21 -10.81
C ALA A 162 -1.96 6.49 -9.69
N ALA A 163 -2.32 7.33 -8.72
CA ALA A 163 -1.46 7.65 -7.58
C ALA A 163 -1.08 6.41 -6.73
N VAL A 164 -1.96 5.40 -6.64
CA VAL A 164 -1.63 4.12 -6.00
C VAL A 164 -0.63 3.34 -6.85
N PHE A 165 -0.77 3.34 -8.17
CA PHE A 165 0.17 2.68 -9.06
C PHE A 165 1.54 3.35 -9.15
N ASP A 166 1.61 4.66 -8.94
CA ASP A 166 2.88 5.38 -8.82
C ASP A 166 3.63 4.93 -7.55
N GLN A 167 2.89 4.70 -6.46
CA GLN A 167 3.45 4.15 -5.22
C GLN A 167 3.81 2.66 -5.34
N TYR A 168 3.03 1.89 -6.12
CA TYR A 168 3.20 0.44 -6.32
C TYR A 168 3.27 0.08 -7.82
N PRO A 169 4.42 0.36 -8.48
CA PRO A 169 4.57 0.16 -9.92
C PRO A 169 4.42 -1.31 -10.34
N ASN A 170 4.77 -2.24 -9.44
CA ASN A 170 4.71 -3.69 -9.69
C ASN A 170 3.40 -4.35 -9.23
N ALA A 171 2.37 -3.57 -8.87
CA ALA A 171 1.11 -4.12 -8.39
C ALA A 171 0.44 -5.03 -9.44
N LEU A 172 0.01 -6.21 -9.00
CA LEU A 172 -0.72 -7.18 -9.82
C LEU A 172 -2.20 -6.86 -9.83
N VAL A 173 -2.81 -6.85 -11.00
CA VAL A 173 -4.23 -6.51 -11.21
C VAL A 173 -4.96 -7.73 -11.73
N ARG A 174 -6.09 -8.08 -11.10
CA ARG A 174 -6.94 -9.22 -11.49
C ARG A 174 -8.42 -8.88 -11.32
N ARG A 175 -9.27 -9.37 -12.21
CA ARG A 175 -10.72 -9.28 -12.03
C ARG A 175 -11.16 -10.20 -10.89
N VAL A 176 -12.09 -9.73 -10.05
CA VAL A 176 -12.76 -10.58 -9.07
C VAL A 176 -13.95 -11.24 -9.78
N SER A 177 -13.89 -12.57 -9.90
CA SER A 177 -14.95 -13.41 -10.46
C SER A 177 -16.02 -13.72 -9.43
#